data_AF-A0A2G6PC94-F1
#
_entry.id   AF-A0A2G6PC94-F1
#
_cell.length_a   1.000
_cell.length_b   1.000
_cell.length_c   1.000
_cell.angle_alpha   90.00
_cell.angle_beta   90.00
_cell.angle_gamma   90.00
#
_symmetry.space_group_name_H-M   'P 1'
#
loop_
_entity.id
_entity.type
_entity.pdbx_description
1 polymer ?
#
loop_
_entity_poly.entity_id
_entity_poly.type
_entity_poly.pdbx_seq_one_letter_code
_entity_poly.pdbx_strand_id
1 'polypeptide(L)'
;MSVKSMTELKKLSTLQSKLQGEMEVLKNQKKLLTKEITAKNEQINNIKHEIAKLKKRSQELIISEHAILRYMERVLKLDIAAFANSILTDEIRNEHKLIGNGTYSVNNSEYKLIIRNNVVVSVTAD
;
A
#
# COMPACT_ATOMS: atom_id res chain seq x y z
N MET A 1 -63.40 29.78 29.95
CA MET A 1 -62.10 30.23 29.42
C MET A 1 -62.33 31.34 28.42
N SER A 2 -61.47 32.35 28.37
CA SER A 2 -61.60 33.47 27.41
C SER A 2 -61.30 33.00 25.99
N VAL A 3 -62.00 33.53 24.99
CA VAL A 3 -61.74 33.21 23.57
C VAL A 3 -60.27 33.46 23.19
N LYS A 4 -59.65 34.49 23.79
CA LYS A 4 -58.21 34.80 23.64
C LYS A 4 -57.29 33.67 24.13
N SER A 5 -57.59 33.07 25.29
CA SER A 5 -56.75 32.00 25.85
C SER A 5 -56.83 30.71 25.01
N MET A 6 -57.97 30.44 24.37
CA MET A 6 -58.13 29.30 23.47
C MET A 6 -57.30 29.47 22.18
N THR A 7 -57.25 30.68 21.62
CA THR A 7 -56.47 30.98 20.42
C THR A 7 -54.97 30.94 20.66
N GLU A 8 -54.49 31.43 21.82
CA GLU A 8 -53.08 31.31 22.20
C GLU A 8 -52.66 29.86 22.42
N LEU A 9 -53.51 29.05 23.05
CA LEU A 9 -53.23 27.64 23.29
C LEU A 9 -53.08 26.86 21.98
N LYS A 10 -53.95 27.11 20.99
CA LYS A 10 -53.81 26.52 19.65
C LYS A 10 -52.50 26.96 18.96
N LYS A 11 -52.15 28.24 19.03
CA LYS A 11 -50.90 28.75 18.44
C LYS A 11 -49.66 28.08 19.05
N LEU A 12 -49.62 27.97 20.38
CA LEU A 12 -48.53 27.30 21.11
C LEU A 12 -48.48 25.80 20.82
N SER A 13 -49.63 25.12 20.70
CA SER A 13 -49.70 23.69 20.36
C SER A 13 -49.15 23.40 18.95
N THR A 14 -49.44 24.26 17.97
CA THR A 14 -48.89 24.15 16.62
C THR A 14 -47.37 24.36 16.64
N LEU A 15 -46.89 25.36 17.39
CA LEU A 15 -45.46 25.63 17.54
C LEU A 15 -44.72 24.46 18.20
N GLN A 16 -45.31 23.88 19.25
CA GLN A 16 -44.78 22.71 19.94
C GLN A 16 -44.65 21.52 19.00
N SER A 17 -45.70 21.22 18.23
CA SER A 17 -45.71 20.12 17.26
C SER A 17 -44.63 20.31 16.18
N LYS A 18 -44.45 21.56 15.71
CA LYS A 18 -43.40 21.90 14.75
C LYS A 18 -42.00 21.65 15.31
N LEU A 19 -41.72 22.17 16.51
CA LEU A 19 -40.42 22.00 17.17
C LEU A 19 -40.12 20.54 17.51
N GLN A 20 -41.14 19.75 17.87
CA GLN A 20 -41.00 18.31 18.08
C GLN A 20 -40.61 17.57 16.79
N GLY A 21 -41.22 17.94 15.66
CA GLY A 21 -40.84 17.40 14.35
C GLY A 21 -39.40 17.74 13.96
N GLU A 22 -39.00 19.01 14.12
CA GLU A 22 -37.62 19.45 13.88
C GLU A 22 -36.62 18.70 14.78
N MET A 23 -36.96 18.47 16.05
CA MET A 23 -36.12 17.72 16.99
C MET A 23 -35.90 16.26 16.56
N GLU A 24 -36.93 15.58 16.05
CA GLU A 24 -36.80 14.21 15.57
C GLU A 24 -35.93 14.12 14.30
N VAL A 25 -36.03 15.11 13.41
CA VAL A 25 -35.13 15.21 12.25
C VAL A 25 -33.68 15.35 12.70
N LEU A 26 -33.40 16.25 13.64
CA LEU A 26 -32.05 16.45 14.19
C LEU A 26 -31.51 15.19 14.89
N LYS A 27 -32.36 14.46 15.63
CA LYS A 27 -31.96 13.18 16.24
C LYS A 27 -31.56 12.14 15.19
N ASN A 28 -32.29 12.05 14.09
CA ASN A 28 -31.98 11.11 13.01
C ASN A 28 -30.66 11.49 12.33
N GLN A 29 -30.43 12.78 12.07
CA GLN A 29 -29.14 13.27 11.56
C GLN A 29 -27.99 12.95 12.52
N LYS A 30 -28.16 13.17 13.82
CA LYS A 30 -27.16 12.79 14.83
C LYS A 30 -26.83 11.31 14.79
N LYS A 31 -27.84 10.43 14.65
CA LYS A 31 -27.63 8.98 14.54
C LYS A 31 -26.81 8.63 13.28
N LEU A 32 -27.09 9.25 12.15
CA LEU A 32 -26.35 9.04 10.91
C LEU A 32 -24.89 9.49 11.05
N LEU A 33 -24.67 10.72 11.52
CA LEU A 33 -23.33 11.25 11.77
C LEU A 33 -22.53 10.39 12.75
N THR A 34 -23.18 9.86 13.80
CA THR A 34 -22.52 8.97 14.76
C THR A 34 -22.03 7.70 14.07
N LYS A 35 -22.83 7.10 13.18
CA LYS A 35 -22.41 5.91 12.41
C LYS A 35 -21.22 6.23 11.50
N GLU A 36 -21.24 7.37 10.82
CA GLU A 36 -20.12 7.80 9.98
C GLU A 36 -18.84 8.02 10.78
N ILE A 37 -18.93 8.66 11.95
CA ILE A 37 -17.80 8.85 12.86
C ILE A 37 -17.22 7.50 13.27
N THR A 38 -18.06 6.53 13.64
CA THR A 38 -17.60 5.18 14.01
C THR A 38 -16.88 4.50 12.85
N ALA A 39 -17.45 4.53 11.64
CA ALA A 39 -16.81 3.94 10.46
C ALA A 39 -15.47 4.60 10.13
N LYS A 40 -15.38 5.94 10.26
CA LYS A 40 -14.12 6.67 10.04
C LYS A 40 -13.07 6.34 11.11
N ASN A 41 -13.48 6.17 12.36
CA ASN A 41 -12.58 5.76 13.44
C ASN A 41 -11.99 4.37 13.20
N GLU A 42 -12.81 3.41 12.72
CA GLU A 42 -12.33 2.08 12.34
C GLU A 42 -11.29 2.17 11.20
N GLN A 43 -11.56 2.97 10.17
CA GLN A 43 -10.61 3.21 9.08
C GLN A 43 -9.28 3.81 9.59
N ILE A 44 -9.35 4.80 10.48
CA ILE A 44 -8.16 5.42 11.09
C ILE A 44 -7.35 4.39 11.88
N ASN A 45 -8.01 3.53 12.65
CA ASN A 45 -7.33 2.51 13.44
C ASN A 45 -6.63 1.48 12.56
N ASN A 46 -7.26 1.05 11.46
CA ASN A 46 -6.63 0.15 10.49
C ASN A 46 -5.36 0.78 9.88
N ILE A 47 -5.45 2.04 9.44
CA ILE A 47 -4.31 2.78 8.88
C ILE A 47 -3.19 2.93 9.94
N LYS A 48 -3.53 3.25 11.19
CA LYS A 48 -2.56 3.33 12.29
C LYS A 48 -1.82 2.01 12.49
N HIS A 49 -2.52 0.88 12.41
CA HIS A 49 -1.90 -0.44 12.50
C HIS A 49 -0.92 -0.71 11.35
N GLU A 50 -1.27 -0.34 10.12
CA GLU A 50 -0.36 -0.49 8.98
C GLU A 50 0.88 0.39 9.11
N ILE A 51 0.70 1.66 9.50
CA ILE A 51 1.82 2.57 9.78
C ILE A 51 2.74 1.98 10.86
N ALA A 52 2.18 1.42 11.93
CA ALA A 52 2.97 0.81 12.99
C ALA A 52 3.76 -0.41 12.50
N LYS A 53 3.18 -1.26 11.63
CA LYS A 53 3.88 -2.39 11.01
C LYS A 53 5.05 -1.92 10.14
N LEU A 54 4.83 -0.92 9.30
CA LEU A 54 5.87 -0.36 8.43
C LEU A 54 7.00 0.30 9.25
N LYS A 55 6.65 1.05 10.30
CA LYS A 55 7.66 1.64 11.20
C LYS A 55 8.51 0.57 11.88
N LYS A 56 7.90 -0.52 12.38
CA LYS A 56 8.65 -1.65 12.95
C LYS A 56 9.62 -2.26 11.94
N ARG A 57 9.17 -2.52 10.71
CA ARG A 57 10.03 -3.02 9.62
C ARG A 57 11.16 -2.05 9.27
N SER A 58 10.92 -0.74 9.34
CA SER A 58 11.97 0.28 9.12
C SER A 58 12.97 0.42 10.27
N GLN A 59 12.64 -0.08 11.47
CA GLN A 59 13.53 -0.10 12.63
C GLN A 59 14.39 -1.36 12.67
N GLU A 60 14.08 -2.38 11.87
CA GLU A 60 14.93 -3.54 11.74
C GLU A 60 16.24 -3.14 11.04
N LEU A 61 17.36 -3.55 11.64
CA LEU A 61 18.68 -3.37 11.04
C LEU A 61 18.75 -4.22 9.76
N ILE A 62 18.61 -3.57 8.61
CA ILE A 62 18.72 -4.23 7.31
C ILE A 62 20.16 -4.14 6.79
N ILE A 63 20.63 -5.23 6.17
CA ILE A 63 21.90 -5.26 5.45
C ILE A 63 21.60 -4.91 3.99
N SER A 64 22.31 -3.94 3.42
CA SER A 64 22.14 -3.60 2.01
C SER A 64 22.74 -4.66 1.10
N GLU A 65 22.21 -4.83 -0.11
CA GLU A 65 22.76 -5.73 -1.13
C GLU A 65 24.23 -5.44 -1.41
N HIS A 66 24.62 -4.15 -1.42
CA HIS A 66 26.02 -3.76 -1.58
C HIS A 66 26.89 -4.28 -0.43
N ALA A 67 26.42 -4.23 0.82
CA ALA A 67 27.15 -4.76 1.96
C ALA A 67 27.30 -6.29 1.89
N ILE A 68 26.28 -7.01 1.41
CA ILE A 68 26.35 -8.45 1.16
C ILE A 68 27.40 -8.76 0.09
N LEU A 69 27.37 -8.07 -1.05
CA LEU A 69 28.37 -8.24 -2.11
C LEU A 69 29.80 -7.98 -1.61
N ARG A 70 29.99 -6.92 -0.82
CA ARG A 70 31.29 -6.61 -0.21
C ARG A 70 31.75 -7.66 0.78
N TYR A 71 30.84 -8.24 1.55
CA TYR A 71 31.16 -9.34 2.47
C TYR A 71 31.61 -10.58 1.70
N MET A 72 30.88 -10.96 0.64
CA MET A 72 31.25 -12.08 -0.24
C MET A 72 32.62 -11.89 -0.88
N GLU A 73 32.90 -10.71 -1.43
CA GLU A 73 34.17 -10.38 -2.06
C GLU A 73 35.33 -10.32 -1.04
N ARG A 74 35.17 -9.56 0.04
CA ARG A 74 36.30 -9.22 0.93
C ARG A 74 36.54 -10.26 2.02
N VAL A 75 35.49 -10.89 2.53
CA VAL A 75 35.56 -11.85 3.64
C VAL A 75 35.58 -13.27 3.11
N LEU A 76 34.62 -13.64 2.24
CA LEU A 76 34.58 -14.99 1.65
C LEU A 76 35.55 -15.18 0.48
N LYS A 77 36.21 -14.11 0.01
CA LYS A 77 37.19 -14.13 -1.09
C LYS A 77 36.62 -14.68 -2.39
N LEU A 78 35.32 -14.49 -2.61
CA LEU A 78 34.67 -14.86 -3.87
C LEU A 78 35.03 -13.85 -4.96
N ASP A 79 35.37 -14.35 -6.14
CA ASP A 79 35.61 -13.52 -7.32
C ASP A 79 34.28 -13.15 -7.98
N ILE A 80 33.71 -12.04 -7.52
CA ILE A 80 32.42 -11.52 -8.03
C ILE A 80 32.52 -11.19 -9.53
N ALA A 81 33.69 -10.78 -10.03
CA ALA A 81 33.87 -10.48 -11.46
C ALA A 81 33.82 -11.76 -12.31
N ALA A 82 34.40 -12.86 -11.81
CA ALA A 82 34.29 -14.15 -12.46
C ALA A 82 32.82 -14.64 -12.53
N PHE A 83 32.05 -14.49 -11.45
CA PHE A 83 30.61 -14.82 -11.44
C PHE A 83 29.80 -13.95 -12.43
N ALA A 84 30.10 -12.65 -12.52
CA ALA A 84 29.44 -11.78 -13.49
C ALA A 84 29.72 -12.25 -14.94
N ASN A 85 30.96 -12.67 -15.22
CA ASN A 85 31.33 -13.18 -16.54
C ASN A 85 30.70 -14.55 -16.85
N SER A 86 30.48 -15.41 -15.85
CA SER A 86 29.76 -16.67 -16.07
C SER A 86 28.27 -16.47 -16.36
N ILE A 87 27.68 -15.37 -15.85
CA ILE A 87 26.29 -15.01 -16.13
C ILE A 87 26.15 -14.41 -17.53
N LEU A 88 27.03 -13.48 -17.92
CA LEU A 88 26.98 -12.79 -19.21
C LEU A 88 28.05 -13.35 -20.17
N THR A 89 27.79 -14.55 -20.69
CA THR A 89 28.65 -15.21 -21.68
C THR A 89 28.64 -14.48 -23.03
N ASP A 90 29.63 -14.76 -23.88
CA ASP A 90 29.69 -14.18 -25.23
C ASP A 90 28.48 -14.57 -26.10
N GLU A 91 27.93 -15.77 -25.89
CA GLU A 91 26.71 -16.24 -26.54
C GLU A 91 25.53 -15.32 -26.22
N ILE A 92 25.26 -15.08 -24.93
CA ILE A 92 24.18 -14.20 -24.47
C ILE A 92 24.40 -12.77 -24.94
N ARG A 93 25.65 -12.30 -24.94
CA ARG A 93 25.99 -10.95 -25.42
C ARG A 93 25.68 -10.81 -26.92
N ASN A 94 25.94 -11.84 -27.71
CA ASN A 94 25.66 -11.83 -29.14
C ASN A 94 24.16 -11.97 -29.42
N GLU A 95 23.45 -12.82 -28.69
CA GLU A 95 22.00 -12.94 -28.77
C GLU A 95 21.32 -11.61 -28.40
N HIS A 96 21.80 -10.94 -27.35
CA HIS A 96 21.27 -9.64 -26.93
C HIS A 96 21.47 -8.53 -27.98
N LYS A 97 22.58 -8.55 -28.73
CA LYS A 97 22.78 -7.61 -29.85
C LYS A 97 21.75 -7.80 -30.97
N LEU A 98 21.21 -9.00 -31.13
CA LEU A 98 20.24 -9.34 -32.17
C LEU A 98 18.80 -9.07 -31.73
N ILE A 99 18.45 -9.44 -30.48
CA ILE A 99 17.06 -9.45 -29.98
C ILE A 99 16.74 -8.23 -29.10
N GLY A 100 17.73 -7.68 -28.39
CA GLY A 100 17.54 -6.55 -27.49
C GLY A 100 16.90 -6.94 -26.15
N ASN A 101 15.94 -6.18 -25.63
CA ASN A 101 15.33 -6.49 -24.34
C ASN A 101 14.51 -7.79 -24.40
N GLY A 102 14.58 -8.62 -23.37
CA GLY A 102 13.88 -9.91 -23.38
C GLY A 102 14.29 -10.85 -22.26
N THR A 103 13.78 -12.08 -22.37
CA THR A 103 14.12 -13.20 -21.49
C THR A 103 14.97 -14.19 -22.27
N TYR A 104 16.11 -14.59 -21.71
CA TYR A 104 17.11 -15.44 -22.32
C TYR A 104 17.23 -16.72 -21.51
N SER A 105 17.14 -17.88 -22.16
CA SER A 105 17.38 -19.18 -21.51
C SER A 105 18.87 -19.51 -21.56
N VAL A 106 19.45 -19.89 -20.43
CA VAL A 106 20.88 -20.17 -20.30
C VAL A 106 21.10 -21.60 -19.80
N ASN A 107 22.20 -22.23 -20.21
CA ASN A 107 22.56 -23.62 -19.83
C ASN A 107 21.41 -24.62 -20.03
N ASN A 108 20.92 -24.78 -21.26
CA ASN A 108 19.81 -25.69 -21.56
C ASN A 108 18.53 -25.44 -20.72
N SER A 109 18.24 -24.17 -20.40
CA SER A 109 17.09 -23.73 -19.58
C SER A 109 17.20 -24.05 -18.09
N GLU A 110 18.41 -24.28 -17.57
CA GLU A 110 18.65 -24.37 -16.11
C GLU A 110 18.24 -23.07 -15.41
N TYR A 111 18.50 -21.92 -16.04
CA TYR A 111 18.05 -20.63 -15.57
C TYR A 111 17.78 -19.65 -16.71
N LYS A 112 17.07 -18.58 -16.39
CA LYS A 112 16.65 -17.52 -17.31
C LYS A 112 17.19 -16.18 -16.85
N LEU A 113 17.65 -15.37 -17.81
CA LEU A 113 18.04 -13.99 -17.59
C LEU A 113 16.98 -13.05 -18.14
N ILE A 114 16.61 -12.05 -17.35
CA ILE A 114 15.72 -10.97 -17.80
C ILE A 114 16.61 -9.76 -18.04
N ILE A 115 16.65 -9.27 -19.28
CA ILE A 115 17.46 -8.12 -19.68
C ILE A 115 16.56 -6.97 -20.09
N ARG A 116 16.77 -5.80 -19.48
CA ARG A 116 16.05 -4.55 -19.78
C ARG A 116 17.02 -3.39 -19.82
N ASN A 117 16.93 -2.56 -20.86
CA ASN A 117 17.77 -1.37 -21.04
C ASN A 117 19.27 -1.70 -20.94
N ASN A 118 19.70 -2.78 -21.59
CA ASN A 118 21.08 -3.30 -21.56
C ASN A 118 21.60 -3.69 -20.16
N VAL A 119 20.70 -3.97 -19.21
CA VAL A 119 21.05 -4.43 -17.85
C VAL A 119 20.36 -5.76 -17.58
N VAL A 120 21.10 -6.75 -17.07
CA VAL A 120 20.51 -7.98 -16.51
C VAL A 120 19.82 -7.58 -15.20
N VAL A 121 18.49 -7.58 -15.21
CA VAL A 121 17.68 -7.14 -14.06
C VAL A 121 17.28 -8.28 -13.13
N SER A 122 17.30 -9.51 -13.62
CA SER A 122 16.96 -10.69 -12.83
C SER A 122 17.56 -11.96 -13.42
N VAL A 123 17.85 -12.91 -12.53
CA VAL A 123 18.23 -14.30 -12.85
C VAL A 123 17.24 -15.20 -12.13
N THR A 124 16.50 -16.02 -12.87
CA THR A 124 15.49 -16.92 -12.31
C THR A 124 15.77 -18.35 -12.76
N ALA A 125 16.00 -19.27 -11.82
CA ALA A 125 15.90 -20.70 -12.10
C ALA A 125 14.42 -21.10 -12.11
N ASP A 126 14.05 -22.04 -12.99
CA ASP A 126 12.70 -22.64 -12.97
C ASP A 126 12.47 -23.48 -11.69
#